data_AF-A0A7X8SFX3-F1
#
_entry.id   AF-A0A7X8SFX3-F1
#
_cell.length_a   1.000
_cell.length_b   1.000
_cell.length_c   1.000
_cell.angle_alpha   90.00
_cell.angle_beta   90.00
_cell.angle_gamma   90.00
#
_symmetry.space_group_name_H-M   'P 1'
#
loop_
_entity.id
_entity.type
_entity.pdbx_description
1 polymer ?
#
loop_
_entity_poly.entity_id
_entity_poly.type
_entity_poly.pdbx_seq_one_letter_code
_entity_poly.pdbx_strand_id
1 'polypeptide(L)'
;MRARSSVLRRQCASKIALTLKSQFTAEKVGLARETIKETQPDIRNVLNQAHLRRIFQLEAANSVVEQIMAEAMTNAGALIGVAKLKDKDEGTFLHSLAVSALMIIFARSLGLKEESVRLLGLGGLIHDIGKMTLPTEVLQKIGCAYE
;
A
#
# COMPACT_ATOMS: atom_id res chain seq x y z
N MET A 1 3.21 -16.69 24.29
CA MET A 1 3.40 -15.28 23.90
C MET A 1 2.49 -14.76 22.76
N ARG A 2 1.49 -15.50 22.25
CA ARG A 2 0.62 -15.07 21.13
C ARG A 2 -0.62 -14.23 21.52
N ALA A 3 -1.00 -14.17 22.79
CA ALA A 3 -2.25 -13.53 23.23
C ALA A 3 -2.17 -12.00 23.44
N ARG A 4 -0.97 -11.43 23.67
CA ARG A 4 -0.80 -9.97 23.83
C ARG A 4 -0.86 -9.21 22.49
N SER A 5 -0.49 -9.85 21.38
CA SER A 5 -0.51 -9.19 20.06
C SER A 5 -1.93 -9.03 19.50
N SER A 6 -2.87 -9.92 19.84
CA SER A 6 -4.25 -9.84 19.34
C SER A 6 -5.07 -8.71 19.98
N VAL A 7 -4.81 -8.39 21.25
CA VAL A 7 -5.51 -7.30 21.98
C VAL A 7 -5.02 -5.92 21.51
N LEU A 8 -3.71 -5.72 21.40
CA LEU A 8 -3.13 -4.48 20.83
C LEU A 8 -3.58 -4.25 19.38
N ARG A 9 -3.72 -5.31 18.59
CA ARG A 9 -4.21 -5.22 17.19
C ARG A 9 -5.67 -4.83 17.09
N ARG A 10 -6.54 -5.41 17.94
CA ARG A 10 -7.95 -4.99 18.01
C ARG A 10 -8.07 -3.52 18.44
N GLN A 11 -7.25 -3.07 19.38
CA GLN A 11 -7.20 -1.65 19.77
C GLN A 11 -6.69 -0.74 18.64
N CYS A 12 -5.66 -1.13 17.89
CA CYS A 12 -5.12 -0.34 16.78
C CYS A 12 -6.12 -0.24 15.61
N ALA A 13 -6.67 -1.37 15.16
CA ALA A 13 -7.68 -1.40 14.10
C ALA A 13 -8.97 -0.65 14.52
N SER A 14 -9.40 -0.79 15.78
CA SER A 14 -10.52 -0.03 16.34
C SER A 14 -10.26 1.48 16.32
N LYS A 15 -9.04 1.92 16.68
CA LYS A 15 -8.66 3.33 16.69
C LYS A 15 -8.59 3.90 15.27
N ILE A 16 -7.98 3.19 14.33
CA ILE A 16 -7.90 3.59 12.92
C ILE A 16 -9.32 3.65 12.30
N ALA A 17 -10.19 2.69 12.60
CA ALA A 17 -11.57 2.68 12.11
C ALA A 17 -12.41 3.84 12.66
N LEU A 18 -12.20 4.21 13.93
CA LEU A 18 -12.81 5.40 14.52
C LEU A 18 -12.26 6.68 13.88
N THR A 19 -10.94 6.76 13.65
CA THR A 19 -10.31 7.89 12.96
C THR A 19 -10.84 8.06 11.54
N LEU A 20 -10.99 6.97 10.78
CA LEU A 20 -11.55 7.02 9.43
C LEU A 20 -12.98 7.59 9.40
N LYS A 21 -13.84 7.13 10.30
CA LYS A 21 -15.21 7.64 10.42
C LYS A 21 -15.28 9.11 10.85
N SER A 22 -14.28 9.58 11.60
CA SER A 22 -14.21 10.97 12.07
C SER A 22 -13.57 11.94 11.07
N GLN A 23 -12.69 11.46 10.18
CA GLN A 23 -11.88 12.29 9.29
C GLN A 23 -12.33 12.24 7.82
N PHE A 24 -13.05 11.20 7.41
CA PHE A 24 -13.46 11.02 6.01
C PHE A 24 -14.96 10.72 5.92
N THR A 25 -15.59 11.24 4.86
CA THR A 25 -17.00 10.94 4.55
C THR A 25 -17.16 9.48 4.14
N ALA A 26 -18.36 8.93 4.31
CA ALA A 26 -18.68 7.56 3.89
C ALA A 26 -18.43 7.36 2.38
N GLU A 27 -18.69 8.39 1.58
CA GLU A 27 -18.39 8.42 0.13
C GLU A 27 -16.88 8.27 -0.14
N LYS A 28 -16.03 9.08 0.50
CA LYS A 28 -14.57 9.00 0.37
C LYS A 28 -14.02 7.64 0.77
N VAL A 29 -14.55 7.06 1.85
CA VAL A 29 -14.18 5.71 2.29
C VAL A 29 -14.66 4.64 1.29
N GLY A 30 -15.85 4.82 0.69
CA GLY A 30 -16.38 3.94 -0.34
C GLY A 30 -15.52 3.96 -1.61
N LEU A 31 -15.17 5.15 -2.09
CA LEU A 31 -14.30 5.32 -3.25
C LEU A 31 -12.94 4.66 -3.03
N ALA A 32 -12.30 4.92 -1.90
CA ALA A 32 -11.03 4.29 -1.54
C ALA A 32 -11.10 2.75 -1.51
N ARG A 33 -12.23 2.18 -1.08
CA ARG A 33 -12.44 0.73 -1.09
C ARG A 33 -12.56 0.18 -2.51
N GLU A 34 -13.26 0.88 -3.39
CA GLU A 34 -13.38 0.46 -4.79
C GLU A 34 -12.03 0.54 -5.50
N THR A 35 -11.28 1.65 -5.34
CA THR A 35 -9.92 1.78 -5.90
C THR A 35 -9.01 0.64 -5.45
N ILE A 36 -9.02 0.30 -4.16
CA ILE A 36 -8.20 -0.80 -3.65
C ILE A 36 -8.62 -2.13 -4.28
N LYS A 37 -9.92 -2.36 -4.46
CA LYS A 37 -10.46 -3.58 -5.05
C LYS A 37 -10.12 -3.69 -6.54
N GLU A 38 -10.17 -2.59 -7.28
CA GLU A 38 -9.83 -2.51 -8.71
C GLU A 38 -8.33 -2.70 -8.95
N THR A 39 -7.48 -2.05 -8.14
CA THR A 39 -6.02 -2.10 -8.28
C THR A 39 -5.38 -3.36 -7.70
N GLN A 40 -6.05 -4.03 -6.76
CA GLN A 40 -5.57 -5.25 -6.10
C GLN A 40 -5.06 -6.36 -7.05
N PRO A 41 -5.80 -6.80 -8.09
CA PRO A 41 -5.31 -7.83 -9.01
C PRO A 41 -4.02 -7.42 -9.73
N ASP A 42 -3.92 -6.16 -10.15
CA ASP A 42 -2.76 -5.65 -10.89
C ASP A 42 -1.52 -5.57 -10.00
N ILE A 43 -1.66 -5.04 -8.78
CA ILE A 43 -0.56 -4.97 -7.82
C ILE A 43 -0.08 -6.39 -7.46
N ARG A 44 -1.02 -7.31 -7.21
CA ARG A 44 -0.67 -8.71 -6.95
C ARG A 44 0.06 -9.33 -8.12
N ASN A 45 -0.37 -9.09 -9.36
CA ASN A 45 0.32 -9.59 -10.53
C ASN A 45 1.74 -9.00 -10.64
N VAL A 46 1.92 -7.68 -10.51
CA VAL A 46 3.24 -7.02 -10.55
C VAL A 46 4.19 -7.60 -9.51
N LEU A 47 3.74 -7.70 -8.25
CA LEU A 47 4.59 -8.20 -7.15
C LEU A 47 4.88 -9.70 -7.29
N ASN A 48 3.89 -10.52 -7.67
CA ASN A 48 4.07 -11.96 -7.83
C ASN A 48 4.96 -12.31 -9.04
N GLN A 49 4.82 -11.61 -10.16
CA GLN A 49 5.63 -11.83 -11.37
C GLN A 49 7.09 -11.47 -11.10
N ALA A 50 7.32 -10.37 -10.39
CA ALA A 50 8.66 -9.96 -10.00
C ALA A 50 9.29 -10.95 -9.01
N HIS A 51 8.52 -11.46 -8.04
CA HIS A 51 9.00 -12.44 -7.08
C HIS A 51 9.29 -13.82 -7.71
N LEU A 52 8.32 -14.39 -8.43
CA LEU A 52 8.37 -15.77 -8.92
C LEU A 52 9.14 -15.91 -10.24
N ARG A 53 8.96 -14.96 -11.16
CA ARG A 53 9.52 -15.07 -12.52
C ARG A 53 10.74 -14.17 -12.73
N ARG A 54 11.08 -13.32 -11.76
CA ARG A 54 12.08 -12.23 -11.92
C ARG A 54 11.77 -11.31 -13.11
N ILE A 55 10.49 -11.24 -13.51
CA ILE A 55 10.02 -10.38 -14.58
C ILE A 55 9.26 -9.23 -13.94
N PHE A 56 9.78 -8.02 -14.12
CA PHE A 56 9.11 -6.80 -13.67
C PHE A 56 8.28 -6.21 -14.81
N GLN A 57 6.95 -6.20 -14.65
CA GLN A 57 6.03 -5.61 -15.64
C GLN A 57 5.86 -4.11 -15.35
N LEU A 58 6.76 -3.31 -15.93
CA LEU A 58 6.83 -1.87 -15.71
C LEU A 58 5.54 -1.16 -16.15
N GLU A 59 4.93 -1.60 -17.26
CA GLU A 59 3.70 -1.04 -17.79
C GLU A 59 2.51 -1.26 -16.84
N ALA A 60 2.39 -2.47 -16.29
CA ALA A 60 1.36 -2.79 -15.30
C ALA A 60 1.57 -1.99 -14.00
N ALA A 61 2.81 -1.88 -13.53
CA ALA A 61 3.15 -1.08 -12.36
C ALA A 61 2.83 0.41 -12.56
N ASN A 62 3.16 0.97 -13.73
CA ASN A 62 2.81 2.35 -14.07
C ASN A 62 1.30 2.55 -14.15
N SER A 63 0.54 1.62 -14.74
CA SER A 63 -0.93 1.69 -14.78
C SER A 63 -1.54 1.80 -13.39
N VAL A 64 -1.07 0.97 -12.45
CA VAL A 64 -1.49 1.05 -11.04
C VAL A 64 -1.16 2.41 -10.44
N VAL A 65 0.08 2.90 -10.64
CA VAL A 65 0.51 4.19 -10.09
C VAL A 65 -0.34 5.33 -10.63
N GLU A 66 -0.72 5.32 -11.91
CA GLU A 66 -1.62 6.33 -12.48
C GLU A 66 -3.00 6.31 -11.81
N GLN A 67 -3.57 5.12 -11.56
CA GLN A 67 -4.84 4.98 -10.85
C GLN A 67 -4.74 5.52 -9.41
N ILE A 68 -3.65 5.19 -8.69
CA ILE A 68 -3.40 5.73 -7.35
C ILE A 68 -3.20 7.24 -7.41
N MET A 69 -2.49 7.78 -8.41
CA MET A 69 -2.25 9.21 -8.58
C MET A 69 -3.54 9.99 -8.83
N ALA A 70 -4.47 9.42 -9.60
CA ALA A 70 -5.78 10.02 -9.86
C ALA A 70 -6.62 10.13 -8.57
N GLU A 71 -6.65 9.07 -7.76
CA GLU A 71 -7.37 9.01 -6.48
C GLU A 71 -6.70 9.81 -5.36
N ALA A 72 -5.37 9.79 -5.31
CA ALA A 72 -4.58 10.49 -4.29
C ALA A 72 -4.69 12.02 -4.39
N MET A 73 -5.22 12.59 -5.48
CA MET A 73 -5.51 14.03 -5.55
C MET A 73 -6.58 14.46 -4.56
N THR A 74 -7.61 13.64 -4.34
CA THR A 74 -8.82 14.04 -3.62
C THR A 74 -9.10 13.18 -2.39
N ASN A 75 -8.50 11.99 -2.33
CA ASN A 75 -8.90 10.94 -1.40
C ASN A 75 -7.75 10.12 -0.77
N ALA A 76 -6.51 10.60 -0.90
CA ALA A 76 -5.31 9.87 -0.49
C ALA A 76 -5.30 9.42 0.99
N GLY A 77 -5.78 10.27 1.90
CA GLY A 77 -5.87 9.95 3.31
C GLY A 77 -6.83 8.79 3.61
N ALA A 78 -7.97 8.74 2.91
CA ALA A 78 -8.91 7.64 3.04
C ALA A 78 -8.33 6.36 2.43
N LEU A 79 -7.65 6.47 1.28
CA LEU A 79 -6.97 5.35 0.63
C LEU A 79 -5.95 4.68 1.56
N ILE A 80 -5.06 5.47 2.18
CA ILE A 80 -4.08 4.99 3.16
C ILE A 80 -4.78 4.40 4.39
N GLY A 81 -5.81 5.06 4.90
CA GLY A 81 -6.56 4.58 6.06
C GLY A 81 -7.22 3.24 5.81
N VAL A 82 -7.91 3.09 4.68
CA VAL A 82 -8.58 1.84 4.29
C VAL A 82 -7.56 0.73 4.07
N ALA A 83 -6.43 1.03 3.42
CA ALA A 83 -5.36 0.06 3.23
C ALA A 83 -4.80 -0.47 4.55
N LYS A 84 -4.67 0.40 5.58
CA LYS A 84 -4.20 0.03 6.92
C LYS A 84 -5.22 -0.76 7.77
N LEU A 85 -6.50 -0.77 7.38
CA LEU A 85 -7.55 -1.50 8.11
C LEU A 85 -7.78 -2.92 7.61
N LYS A 86 -7.38 -3.23 6.37
CA LYS A 86 -7.55 -4.55 5.79
C LYS A 86 -6.56 -5.54 6.41
N ASP A 87 -6.97 -6.81 6.47
CA ASP A 87 -6.33 -7.85 7.28
C ASP A 87 -4.96 -8.32 6.75
N LYS A 88 -4.20 -8.98 7.62
CA LYS A 88 -2.78 -9.38 7.39
C LYS A 88 -2.54 -10.30 6.18
N ASP A 89 -3.55 -11.05 5.74
CA ASP A 89 -3.43 -11.95 4.57
C ASP A 89 -3.31 -11.17 3.23
N GLU A 90 -3.51 -9.86 3.28
CA GLU A 90 -3.39 -8.91 2.17
C GLU A 90 -2.16 -7.98 2.30
N GLY A 91 -1.32 -8.18 3.34
CA GLY A 91 -0.35 -7.21 3.83
C GLY A 91 0.61 -6.65 2.80
N THR A 92 1.22 -7.49 1.96
CA THR A 92 2.28 -7.03 1.04
C THR A 92 1.77 -6.04 -0.01
N PHE A 93 0.60 -6.29 -0.61
CA PHE A 93 0.10 -5.40 -1.67
C PHE A 93 -0.51 -4.13 -1.09
N LEU A 94 -1.22 -4.23 0.05
CA LEU A 94 -1.82 -3.05 0.71
C LEU A 94 -0.76 -2.12 1.27
N HIS A 95 0.33 -2.68 1.79
CA HIS A 95 1.51 -1.91 2.20
C HIS A 95 2.11 -1.19 1.00
N SER A 96 2.39 -1.89 -0.10
CA SER A 96 2.88 -1.28 -1.35
C SER A 96 1.95 -0.17 -1.85
N LEU A 97 0.63 -0.37 -1.84
CA LEU A 97 -0.34 0.64 -2.24
C LEU A 97 -0.32 1.85 -1.32
N ALA A 98 -0.32 1.63 0.01
CA ALA A 98 -0.32 2.71 1.00
C ALA A 98 0.97 3.54 0.95
N VAL A 99 2.12 2.89 0.78
CA VAL A 99 3.42 3.57 0.63
C VAL A 99 3.47 4.33 -0.69
N SER A 100 2.99 3.75 -1.80
CA SER A 100 2.88 4.45 -3.09
C SER A 100 2.03 5.72 -2.98
N ALA A 101 0.83 5.62 -2.39
CA ALA A 101 -0.05 6.75 -2.15
C ALA A 101 0.62 7.82 -1.28
N LEU A 102 1.33 7.42 -0.22
CA LEU A 102 2.07 8.34 0.64
C LEU A 102 3.17 9.09 -0.13
N MET A 103 3.95 8.38 -0.96
CA MET A 103 5.00 8.98 -1.78
C MET A 103 4.45 9.96 -2.80
N ILE A 104 3.30 9.67 -3.41
CA ILE A 104 2.61 10.56 -4.35
C ILE A 104 2.19 11.87 -3.65
N ILE A 105 1.53 11.77 -2.49
CA ILE A 105 1.12 12.97 -1.73
C ILE A 105 2.34 13.77 -1.32
N PHE A 106 3.39 13.10 -0.82
CA PHE A 106 4.62 13.74 -0.38
C PHE A 106 5.29 14.49 -1.54
N ALA A 107 5.45 13.85 -2.70
CA ALA A 107 6.01 14.46 -3.90
C ALA A 107 5.23 15.70 -4.34
N ARG A 108 3.89 15.62 -4.34
CA ARG A 108 3.03 16.77 -4.69
C ARG A 108 3.11 17.89 -3.67
N SER A 109 3.21 17.57 -2.37
CA SER A 109 3.38 18.57 -1.31
C SER A 109 4.69 19.37 -1.44
N LEU A 110 5.70 18.77 -2.08
CA LEU A 110 6.96 19.42 -2.43
C LEU A 110 6.91 20.22 -3.74
N GLY A 111 5.77 20.22 -4.45
CA GLY A 111 5.61 20.91 -5.73
C GLY A 111 6.39 20.27 -6.88
N LEU A 112 6.70 18.97 -6.81
CA LEU A 112 7.40 18.26 -7.88
C LEU A 112 6.52 18.12 -9.13
N LYS A 113 7.17 17.98 -10.30
CA LYS A 113 6.48 17.72 -11.57
C LYS A 113 5.82 16.33 -11.55
N GLU A 114 4.72 16.16 -12.28
CA GLU A 114 3.95 14.90 -12.33
C GLU A 114 4.80 13.68 -12.74
N GLU A 115 5.82 13.87 -13.59
CA GLU A 115 6.78 12.80 -13.93
C GLU A 115 7.56 12.31 -12.71
N SER A 116 8.04 13.24 -11.87
CA SER A 116 8.72 12.91 -10.61
C SER A 116 7.76 12.32 -9.59
N VAL A 117 6.52 12.82 -9.51
CA VAL A 117 5.47 12.25 -8.65
C VAL A 117 5.21 10.79 -9.01
N ARG A 118 5.09 10.49 -10.31
CA ARG A 118 4.92 9.13 -10.84
C ARG A 118 6.09 8.23 -10.48
N LEU A 119 7.32 8.73 -10.65
CA LEU A 119 8.52 7.99 -10.29
C LEU A 119 8.57 7.66 -8.79
N LEU A 120 8.19 8.60 -7.92
CA LEU A 120 8.11 8.37 -6.47
C LEU A 120 6.99 7.38 -6.12
N GLY A 121 5.83 7.48 -6.77
CA GLY A 121 4.72 6.53 -6.61
C GLY A 121 5.11 5.11 -7.01
N LEU A 122 5.79 4.96 -8.14
CA LEU A 122 6.34 3.68 -8.61
C LEU A 122 7.36 3.14 -7.61
N GLY A 123 8.32 3.96 -7.18
CA GLY A 123 9.30 3.59 -6.17
C GLY A 123 8.65 3.11 -4.87
N GLY A 124 7.61 3.79 -4.39
CA GLY A 124 6.85 3.38 -3.21
C GLY A 124 6.13 2.05 -3.41
N LEU A 125 5.56 1.81 -4.59
CA LEU A 125 4.86 0.55 -4.91
C LEU A 125 5.82 -0.65 -4.85
N ILE A 126 7.05 -0.48 -5.32
CA ILE A 126 8.02 -1.57 -5.47
C ILE A 126 9.16 -1.56 -4.43
N HIS A 127 9.15 -0.66 -3.45
CA HIS A 127 10.30 -0.45 -2.57
C HIS A 127 10.78 -1.71 -1.84
N ASP A 128 9.85 -2.60 -1.49
CA ASP A 128 10.11 -3.86 -0.78
C ASP A 128 10.25 -5.08 -1.72
N ILE A 129 10.25 -4.89 -3.04
CA ILE A 129 10.33 -6.00 -4.02
C ILE A 129 11.61 -6.83 -3.86
N GLY A 130 12.72 -6.20 -3.47
CA GLY A 130 13.99 -6.86 -3.19
C GLY A 130 13.98 -7.65 -1.88
N LYS A 131 13.11 -7.32 -0.92
CA LYS A 131 12.92 -8.16 0.28
C LYS A 131 12.11 -9.40 -0.04
N MET A 132 11.20 -9.32 -1.01
CA MET A 132 10.42 -10.47 -1.44
C MET A 132 11.30 -11.56 -2.07
N THR A 133 12.42 -11.22 -2.70
CA THR A 133 13.32 -12.20 -3.33
C THR A 133 14.26 -12.91 -2.36
N LEU A 134 14.29 -12.51 -1.08
CA LEU A 134 15.16 -13.12 -0.06
C LEU A 134 14.51 -14.37 0.57
N PRO A 135 15.29 -15.42 0.88
CA PRO A 135 14.82 -16.56 1.66
C PRO A 135 14.28 -16.12 3.02
N THR A 136 13.20 -16.76 3.49
CA THR A 136 12.52 -16.45 4.75
C THR A 136 13.47 -16.48 5.95
N GLU A 137 14.46 -17.37 5.92
CA GLU A 137 15.47 -17.56 6.96
C GLU A 137 16.38 -16.32 7.10
N VAL A 138 16.64 -15.61 5.99
CA VAL A 138 17.41 -14.36 5.97
C VAL A 138 16.57 -13.23 6.55
N LEU A 139 15.29 -13.15 6.16
CA LEU A 139 14.36 -12.11 6.64
C LEU A 139 14.10 -12.21 8.16
N GLN A 140 13.95 -13.44 8.68
CA GLN A 140 13.72 -13.69 10.11
C GLN A 140 14.94 -13.34 10.98
N LYS A 141 16.16 -13.47 10.45
CA LYS A 141 17.39 -13.14 11.19
C LYS A 141 17.58 -11.63 11.41
N ILE A 142 17.00 -10.80 10.55
CA ILE A 142 17.14 -9.33 10.59
C ILE A 142 16.00 -8.68 11.43
N GLY A 143 15.04 -9.46 11.91
CA GLY A 143 13.88 -8.94 12.65
C GLY A 143 12.80 -8.32 11.76
N CYS A 144 12.95 -8.38 10.42
CA CYS A 144 11.94 -7.96 9.45
C CYS A 144 11.07 -9.15 9.03
N ALA A 145 10.32 -9.73 9.96
CA ALA A 145 9.25 -10.66 9.60
C ALA A 145 7.99 -9.85 9.26
N TYR A 146 7.51 -9.95 8.02
CA TYR A 146 6.31 -9.31 7.47
C TYR A 146 5.24 -8.97 8.54
N GLU A 147 5.06 -7.67 8.79
CA GLU A 147 3.93 -7.13 9.55
C GLU A 147 2.65 -7.10 8.72
#